data_AF-A0AA43JR07-F1
#
_entry.id   AF-A0AA43JR07-F1
#
_cell.length_a   1.000
_cell.length_b   1.000
_cell.length_c   1.000
_cell.angle_alpha   90.00
_cell.angle_beta   90.00
_cell.angle_gamma   90.00
#
_symmetry.space_group_name_H-M   'P 1'
#
loop_
_entity.id
_entity.type
_entity.pdbx_description
1 polymer ?
#
loop_
_entity_poly.entity_id
_entity_poly.type
_entity_poly.pdbx_seq_one_letter_code
_entity_poly.pdbx_strand_id
1 'polypeptide(L)'
;MRSIFLSGLFLIVGVSGAWGQTISMESFLERVKVTHPYFRKETLAVEVERKTQESLVGTEDWVLSGSPSYLHAEPARAGGFTPESIDQMGVTVGLSRHYWSTGSTLSFEFGHTYSDQRAEDIQLPLPDGPVSLPNDAGVFRETGLSVTYRHPLMQNSGGLLSRLAHDLQGFNVEAATIVAEENQENFLLNIGGKYIDWALLAEQRAIADARLELAKNESARTQEKRKHNLVDDVDVIRAKDAVIIGRQNIGLIDSAMAGIEAELRTIASMEAGSKLAPDFDLYSPARDILPLAQSLERLGESSRLLRIFDIRLRQVESQKKGASEAEKPRLDAVLQGGVKGGGAELGDSTQMDKPQALAALVFSYPLGATSARADIAKAALQQERISEERSSTLYDLQGALKNTLARITILEQALALDRERIKIAEEKTKAELKRYDQGRSELTFVIQSRDSEEAARLVHARDCADYHRLALVYRALMDTLLPSPAVEDAP
;
A
#
# COMPACT_ATOMS: atom_id res chain seq x y z
N MET A 1 62.24 -32.99 -30.50
CA MET A 1 60.85 -32.79 -30.99
C MET A 1 59.98 -32.67 -29.75
N ARG A 2 59.61 -31.51 -29.18
CA ARG A 2 58.92 -30.30 -29.70
C ARG A 2 57.64 -30.61 -30.47
N SER A 3 56.51 -30.61 -29.77
CA SER A 3 55.22 -30.15 -30.31
C SER A 3 54.48 -29.36 -29.24
N ILE A 4 54.23 -28.10 -29.58
CA ILE A 4 53.56 -27.05 -28.82
C ILE A 4 52.06 -27.23 -29.03
N PHE A 5 51.25 -27.25 -27.96
CA PHE A 5 49.81 -27.02 -28.05
C PHE A 5 49.51 -25.65 -27.44
N LEU A 6 48.96 -24.78 -28.28
CA LEU A 6 48.69 -23.37 -28.04
C LEU A 6 47.30 -23.25 -27.40
N SER A 7 47.26 -22.82 -26.14
CA SER A 7 46.04 -22.43 -25.42
C SER A 7 45.64 -20.99 -25.79
N GLY A 8 44.45 -20.83 -26.37
CA GLY A 8 43.84 -19.53 -26.64
C GLY A 8 43.31 -18.90 -25.36
N LEU A 9 43.96 -17.83 -24.91
CA LEU A 9 43.60 -17.03 -23.75
C LEU A 9 42.56 -15.97 -24.19
N PHE A 10 41.31 -16.10 -23.73
CA PHE A 10 40.33 -15.02 -23.78
C PHE A 10 40.78 -13.93 -22.80
N LEU A 11 41.08 -12.75 -23.35
CA LEU A 11 41.62 -11.62 -22.61
C LEU A 11 40.44 -10.84 -22.00
N ILE A 12 40.09 -11.16 -20.76
CA ILE A 12 39.26 -10.32 -19.90
C ILE A 12 40.12 -9.09 -19.57
N VAL A 13 39.88 -7.98 -20.27
CA VAL A 13 40.44 -6.68 -19.89
C VAL A 13 39.57 -6.13 -18.77
N GLY A 14 39.82 -6.59 -17.54
CA GLY A 14 39.41 -5.88 -16.33
C GLY A 14 40.35 -4.69 -16.16
N VAL A 15 39.88 -3.49 -16.48
CA VAL A 15 40.58 -2.25 -16.12
C VAL A 15 40.44 -2.07 -14.61
N SER A 16 41.45 -2.53 -13.88
CA SER A 16 41.61 -2.28 -12.45
C SER A 16 42.16 -0.86 -12.24
N GLY A 17 41.24 0.10 -12.11
CA GLY A 17 41.54 1.48 -11.74
C GLY A 17 40.84 1.88 -10.44
N ALA A 18 41.62 2.13 -9.39
CA ALA A 18 41.26 2.67 -8.07
C ALA A 18 40.25 1.86 -7.23
N TRP A 19 40.58 1.61 -5.97
CA TRP A 19 39.74 0.88 -5.01
C TRP A 19 38.49 1.70 -4.66
N GLY A 20 37.48 1.62 -5.50
CA GLY A 20 36.10 1.98 -5.19
C GLY A 20 35.36 0.71 -4.74
N GLN A 21 34.48 0.84 -3.76
CA GLN A 21 33.56 -0.25 -3.44
C GLN A 21 32.59 -0.40 -4.63
N THR A 22 32.27 -1.64 -5.00
CA THR A 22 31.22 -1.91 -6.00
C THR A 22 29.98 -2.45 -5.29
N ILE A 23 28.81 -2.26 -5.89
CA ILE A 23 27.56 -2.81 -5.37
C ILE A 23 26.72 -3.36 -6.51
N SER A 24 26.19 -4.58 -6.38
CA SER A 24 25.28 -5.16 -7.36
C SER A 24 23.87 -4.60 -7.20
N MET A 25 23.07 -4.66 -8.27
CA MET A 25 21.67 -4.20 -8.24
C MET A 25 20.85 -4.93 -7.17
N GLU A 26 21.01 -6.25 -7.05
CA GLU A 26 20.31 -7.08 -6.07
C GLU A 26 20.66 -6.65 -4.64
N SER A 27 21.95 -6.48 -4.34
CA SER A 27 22.41 -6.05 -3.02
C SER A 27 21.93 -4.63 -2.69
N PHE A 28 21.89 -3.76 -3.70
CA PHE A 28 21.39 -2.40 -3.57
C PHE A 28 19.90 -2.38 -3.25
N LEU A 29 19.07 -3.10 -4.01
CA LEU A 29 17.63 -3.17 -3.80
C LEU A 29 17.28 -3.81 -2.45
N GLU A 30 17.97 -4.88 -2.04
CA GLU A 30 17.77 -5.48 -0.71
C GLU A 30 18.14 -4.53 0.43
N ARG A 31 19.23 -3.76 0.28
CA ARG A 31 19.56 -2.72 1.25
C ARG A 31 18.44 -1.68 1.34
N VAL A 32 17.96 -1.18 0.20
CA VAL A 32 16.89 -0.17 0.14
C VAL A 32 15.60 -0.68 0.80
N LYS A 33 15.23 -1.96 0.61
CA LYS A 33 14.09 -2.59 1.30
C LYS A 33 14.20 -2.51 2.82
N VAL A 34 15.40 -2.70 3.36
CA VAL A 34 15.66 -2.69 4.80
C VAL A 34 15.79 -1.28 5.37
N THR A 35 16.44 -0.37 4.63
CA THR A 35 16.84 0.93 5.17
C THR A 35 15.87 2.07 4.86
N HIS A 36 15.14 2.01 3.74
CA HIS A 36 14.35 3.15 3.29
C HIS A 36 12.98 3.20 4.02
N PRO A 37 12.58 4.37 4.58
CA PRO A 37 11.37 4.50 5.40
C PRO A 37 10.07 4.19 4.65
N TYR A 38 10.09 4.21 3.30
CA TYR A 38 8.92 3.89 2.48
C TYR A 38 8.35 2.49 2.76
N PHE A 39 9.20 1.46 2.90
CA PHE A 39 8.72 0.10 3.17
C PHE A 39 8.01 0.02 4.51
N ARG A 40 8.62 0.62 5.54
CA ARG A 40 8.01 0.71 6.88
C ARG A 40 6.70 1.48 6.85
N LYS A 41 6.61 2.57 6.09
CA LYS A 41 5.36 3.33 5.91
C LYS A 41 4.26 2.45 5.33
N GLU A 42 4.54 1.67 4.30
CA GLU A 42 3.55 0.78 3.68
C GLU A 42 3.15 -0.37 4.63
N THR A 43 4.09 -0.96 5.38
CA THR A 43 3.77 -1.94 6.43
C THR A 43 2.88 -1.35 7.54
N LEU A 44 3.17 -0.12 7.98
CA LEU A 44 2.37 0.57 8.99
C LEU A 44 0.95 0.87 8.50
N ALA A 45 0.75 1.14 7.21
CA ALA A 45 -0.58 1.34 6.66
C ALA A 45 -1.47 0.09 6.84
N VAL A 46 -0.90 -1.10 6.60
CA VAL A 46 -1.58 -2.38 6.86
C VAL A 46 -1.85 -2.57 8.35
N GLU A 47 -0.89 -2.23 9.21
CA GLU A 47 -1.04 -2.34 10.67
C GLU A 47 -2.12 -1.41 11.21
N VAL A 48 -2.27 -0.20 10.66
CA VAL A 48 -3.37 0.73 11.00
C VAL A 48 -4.71 0.09 10.69
N GLU A 49 -4.89 -0.50 9.50
CA GLU A 49 -6.14 -1.18 9.15
C GLU A 49 -6.42 -2.38 10.06
N ARG A 50 -5.37 -3.12 10.46
CA ARG A 50 -5.46 -4.22 11.42
C ARG A 50 -5.86 -3.74 12.81
N LYS A 51 -5.32 -2.61 13.29
CA LYS A 51 -5.73 -2.01 14.57
C LYS A 51 -7.14 -1.45 14.51
N THR A 52 -7.58 -0.95 13.37
CA THR A 52 -9.00 -0.61 13.15
C THR A 52 -9.89 -1.85 13.20
N GLN A 53 -9.42 -3.00 12.69
CA GLN A 53 -10.14 -4.26 12.82
C GLN A 53 -10.22 -4.72 14.28
N GLU A 54 -9.09 -4.73 14.99
CA GLU A 54 -9.01 -5.11 16.41
C GLU A 54 -9.91 -4.23 17.29
N SER A 55 -10.02 -2.93 17.00
CA SER A 55 -10.86 -2.02 17.80
C SER A 55 -12.35 -2.37 17.72
N LEU A 56 -12.79 -3.03 16.64
CA LEU A 56 -14.18 -3.47 16.48
C LEU A 56 -14.54 -4.64 17.40
N VAL A 57 -13.54 -5.43 17.84
CA VAL A 57 -13.72 -6.46 18.87
C VAL A 57 -14.17 -5.86 20.19
N GLY A 58 -13.88 -4.57 20.45
CA GLY A 58 -14.37 -3.85 21.62
C GLY A 58 -15.89 -3.81 21.76
N THR A 59 -16.65 -4.15 20.72
CA THR A 59 -18.11 -4.34 20.84
C THR A 59 -18.50 -5.56 21.69
N GLU A 60 -17.59 -6.51 21.93
CA GLU A 60 -17.77 -7.61 22.89
C GLU A 60 -17.27 -7.29 24.30
N ASP A 61 -16.73 -6.09 24.54
CA ASP A 61 -16.26 -5.67 25.86
C ASP A 61 -17.43 -5.37 26.80
N TRP A 62 -17.12 -5.39 28.10
CA TRP A 62 -18.05 -4.92 29.11
C TRP A 62 -18.12 -3.39 29.08
N VAL A 63 -19.31 -2.85 28.85
CA VAL A 63 -19.60 -1.41 28.89
C VAL A 63 -20.22 -1.07 30.23
N LEU A 64 -19.51 -0.28 31.03
CA LEU A 64 -20.04 0.36 32.24
C LEU A 64 -20.62 1.73 31.88
N SER A 65 -21.90 1.94 32.14
CA SER A 65 -22.59 3.21 31.93
C SER A 65 -23.09 3.77 33.27
N GLY A 66 -22.88 5.07 33.50
CA GLY A 66 -23.45 5.80 34.62
C GLY A 66 -24.33 6.93 34.12
N SER A 67 -25.55 7.03 34.62
CA SER A 67 -26.53 8.04 34.20
C SER A 67 -27.18 8.68 35.43
N PRO A 68 -26.53 9.70 36.04
CA PRO A 68 -27.20 10.56 37.00
C PRO A 68 -28.24 11.41 36.28
N SER A 69 -29.38 11.62 36.92
CA SER A 69 -30.50 12.39 36.38
C SER A 69 -31.12 13.25 37.47
N TYR A 70 -31.59 14.44 37.08
CA TYR A 70 -32.42 15.30 37.89
C TYR A 70 -33.58 15.77 37.01
N LEU A 71 -34.79 15.67 37.54
CA LEU A 71 -36.02 16.10 36.91
C LEU A 71 -36.78 16.98 37.90
N HIS A 72 -37.16 18.17 37.44
CA HIS A 72 -38.15 19.01 38.09
C HIS A 72 -39.34 19.13 37.15
N ALA A 73 -40.54 18.85 37.63
CA ALA A 73 -41.76 18.95 36.83
C ALA A 73 -42.91 19.55 37.65
N GLU A 74 -43.61 20.51 37.04
CA GLU A 74 -44.88 21.07 37.52
C GLU A 74 -45.99 20.59 36.57
N PRO A 75 -46.59 19.42 36.83
CA PRO A 75 -47.57 18.85 35.92
C PRO A 75 -48.86 19.69 35.85
N ALA A 76 -49.48 19.76 34.67
CA ALA A 76 -50.74 20.47 34.50
C ALA A 76 -51.84 19.83 35.37
N ARG A 77 -52.47 20.64 36.23
CA ARG A 77 -53.46 20.18 37.21
C ARG A 77 -54.67 19.53 36.52
N ALA A 78 -54.84 18.22 36.70
CA ALA A 78 -55.98 17.46 36.19
C ALA A 78 -57.01 17.08 37.29
N GLY A 79 -56.64 17.25 38.56
CA GLY A 79 -57.48 16.99 39.72
C GLY A 79 -56.70 17.09 41.04
N GLY A 80 -57.38 16.98 42.18
CA GLY A 80 -56.79 17.14 43.53
C GLY A 80 -55.77 16.07 43.96
N PHE A 81 -55.52 15.06 43.13
CA PHE A 81 -54.48 14.02 43.34
C PHE A 81 -53.23 14.24 42.48
N THR A 82 -53.18 15.35 41.74
CA THR A 82 -52.01 15.69 40.91
C THR A 82 -51.00 16.44 41.78
N PRO A 83 -49.72 16.01 41.84
CA PRO A 83 -48.69 16.76 42.52
C PRO A 83 -48.56 18.19 41.96
N GLU A 84 -48.28 19.16 42.82
CA GLU A 84 -47.91 20.52 42.42
C GLU A 84 -46.52 20.56 41.80
N SER A 85 -45.59 19.82 42.40
CA SER A 85 -44.20 19.72 41.95
C SER A 85 -43.66 18.32 42.20
N ILE A 86 -42.87 17.83 41.25
CA ILE A 86 -42.13 16.58 41.35
C ILE A 86 -40.65 16.92 41.19
N ASP A 87 -39.88 16.70 42.26
CA ASP A 87 -38.42 16.75 42.22
C ASP A 87 -37.89 15.32 42.30
N GLN A 88 -37.23 14.87 41.25
CA GLN A 88 -36.68 13.52 41.16
C GLN A 88 -35.18 13.56 40.89
N MET A 89 -34.40 12.84 41.69
CA MET A 89 -32.97 12.61 41.49
C MET A 89 -32.74 11.12 41.34
N GLY A 90 -32.04 10.70 40.30
CA GLY A 90 -31.78 9.29 40.04
C GLY A 90 -30.34 9.05 39.65
N VAL A 91 -29.81 7.88 39.99
CA VAL A 91 -28.55 7.37 39.47
C VAL A 91 -28.77 5.95 38.99
N THR A 92 -28.52 5.74 37.70
CA THR A 92 -28.50 4.39 37.11
C THR A 92 -27.06 4.03 36.75
N VAL A 93 -26.61 2.87 37.22
CA VAL A 93 -25.32 2.27 36.88
C VAL A 93 -25.59 0.95 36.17
N GLY A 94 -25.20 0.87 34.91
CA GLY A 94 -25.40 -0.30 34.06
C GLY A 94 -24.08 -0.93 33.66
N LEU A 95 -24.04 -2.26 33.58
CA LEU A 95 -22.93 -3.04 33.05
C LEU A 95 -23.49 -3.96 31.96
N SER A 96 -23.03 -3.85 30.72
CA SER A 96 -23.57 -4.64 29.61
C SER A 96 -22.48 -5.25 28.73
N ARG A 97 -22.78 -6.39 28.11
CA ARG A 97 -21.92 -7.08 27.17
C ARG A 97 -22.72 -7.66 26.01
N HIS A 98 -22.21 -7.51 24.80
CA HIS A 98 -22.74 -8.14 23.59
C HIS A 98 -21.93 -9.39 23.22
N TYR A 99 -22.58 -10.41 22.68
CA TYR A 99 -21.94 -11.67 22.28
C TYR A 99 -22.11 -11.92 20.79
N TRP A 100 -21.02 -11.89 20.02
CA TRP A 100 -21.05 -12.08 18.57
C TRP A 100 -21.45 -13.49 18.15
N SER A 101 -21.14 -14.52 18.94
CA SER A 101 -21.46 -15.92 18.58
C SER A 101 -22.97 -16.18 18.48
N THR A 102 -23.77 -15.41 19.20
CA THR A 102 -25.22 -15.59 19.31
C THR A 102 -26.03 -14.35 18.94
N GLY A 103 -25.39 -13.18 18.88
CA GLY A 103 -26.06 -11.88 18.75
C GLY A 103 -26.77 -11.42 20.03
N SER A 104 -26.53 -12.09 21.17
CA SER A 104 -27.24 -11.82 22.43
C SER A 104 -26.57 -10.73 23.26
N THR A 105 -27.35 -10.08 24.12
CA THR A 105 -26.86 -9.08 25.09
C THR A 105 -27.17 -9.50 26.52
N LEU A 106 -26.19 -9.36 27.40
CA LEU A 106 -26.37 -9.50 28.85
C LEU A 106 -26.14 -8.13 29.51
N SER A 107 -27.08 -7.67 30.33
CA SER A 107 -26.95 -6.43 31.09
C SER A 107 -27.30 -6.61 32.56
N PHE A 108 -26.57 -5.89 33.40
CA PHE A 108 -26.82 -5.70 34.83
C PHE A 108 -27.13 -4.23 35.03
N GLU A 109 -28.14 -3.90 35.81
CA GLU A 109 -28.54 -2.53 36.06
C GLU A 109 -28.81 -2.35 37.55
N PHE A 110 -28.14 -1.37 38.15
CA PHE A 110 -28.42 -0.85 39.47
C PHE A 110 -29.05 0.53 39.30
N GLY A 111 -30.23 0.74 39.86
CA GLY A 111 -30.91 2.02 39.86
C GLY A 111 -31.18 2.48 41.29
N HIS A 112 -30.90 3.74 41.58
CA HIS A 112 -31.40 4.42 42.79
C HIS A 112 -32.14 5.68 42.36
N THR A 113 -33.37 5.86 42.86
CA THR A 113 -34.21 7.03 42.58
C THR A 113 -34.72 7.60 43.89
N TYR A 114 -34.59 8.90 44.04
CA TYR A 114 -35.24 9.74 45.04
C TYR A 114 -36.31 10.58 44.35
N SER A 115 -37.52 10.62 44.89
CA SER A 115 -38.62 11.46 44.42
C SER A 115 -39.23 12.19 45.60
N ASP A 116 -39.39 13.50 45.49
CA ASP A 116 -40.16 14.34 46.40
C ASP A 116 -41.37 14.86 45.63
N GLN A 117 -42.57 14.48 46.06
CA GLN A 117 -43.83 14.84 45.40
C GLN A 117 -44.70 15.62 46.37
N ARG A 118 -44.84 16.93 46.11
CA ARG A 118 -45.71 17.79 46.91
C ARG A 118 -47.09 17.84 46.28
N ALA A 119 -48.13 17.61 47.05
CA ALA A 119 -49.51 17.75 46.60
C ALA A 119 -50.34 18.52 47.65
N GLU A 120 -51.30 19.32 47.18
CA GLU A 120 -52.27 19.97 48.07
C GLU A 120 -53.14 18.93 48.76
N ASP A 121 -53.45 19.16 50.03
CA ASP A 121 -54.40 18.36 50.80
C ASP A 121 -55.75 18.24 50.08
N ILE A 122 -56.33 17.04 50.14
CA ILE A 122 -57.66 16.79 49.61
C ILE A 122 -58.68 17.36 50.58
N GLN A 123 -59.43 18.37 50.12
CA GLN A 123 -60.54 18.91 50.89
C GLN A 123 -61.81 18.06 50.66
N LEU A 124 -62.27 17.37 51.71
CA LEU A 124 -63.55 16.68 51.72
C LEU A 124 -64.65 17.59 52.27
N PRO A 125 -65.67 17.96 51.48
CA PRO A 125 -66.78 18.75 51.98
C PRO A 125 -67.69 17.86 52.85
N LEU A 126 -67.70 18.12 54.17
CA LEU A 126 -68.60 17.48 55.13
C LEU A 126 -69.60 18.50 55.69
N PRO A 127 -70.80 18.07 56.18
CA PRO A 127 -71.85 18.96 56.67
C PRO A 127 -71.43 19.87 57.83
N ASP A 128 -70.47 19.43 58.65
CA ASP A 128 -69.95 20.17 59.82
C ASP A 128 -68.68 21.00 59.50
N GLY A 129 -68.31 21.11 58.22
CA GLY A 129 -67.15 21.85 57.71
C GLY A 129 -66.23 21.00 56.82
N PRO A 130 -65.41 21.60 55.95
CA PRO A 130 -64.47 20.86 55.12
C PRO A 130 -63.37 20.22 56.00
N VAL A 131 -63.08 18.94 55.77
CA VAL A 131 -61.95 18.23 56.40
C VAL A 131 -60.83 18.13 55.38
N SER A 132 -59.64 18.62 55.74
CA SER A 132 -58.41 18.48 54.96
C SER A 132 -57.79 17.12 55.22
N LEU A 133 -57.65 16.30 54.18
CA LEU A 133 -56.87 15.07 54.24
C LEU A 133 -55.48 15.34 53.65
N PRO A 134 -54.39 15.08 54.40
CA PRO A 134 -53.05 15.21 53.86
C PRO A 134 -52.89 14.29 52.65
N ASN A 135 -52.48 14.88 51.53
CA ASN A 135 -52.32 14.21 50.24
C ASN A 135 -50.88 14.30 49.73
N ASP A 136 -50.01 14.92 50.52
CA ASP A 136 -48.57 14.92 50.28
C ASP A 136 -48.06 13.46 50.23
N ALA A 137 -47.67 13.02 49.04
CA ALA A 137 -47.07 11.71 48.84
C ALA A 137 -45.63 11.66 49.41
N GLY A 138 -45.05 12.83 49.69
CA GLY A 138 -43.80 13.00 50.40
C GLY A 138 -42.60 12.44 49.66
N VAL A 139 -41.56 12.10 50.45
CA VAL A 139 -40.32 11.54 49.94
C VAL A 139 -40.47 10.05 49.71
N PHE A 140 -40.14 9.60 48.50
CA PHE A 140 -40.04 8.20 48.12
C PHE A 140 -38.65 7.88 47.58
N ARG A 141 -38.08 6.77 48.04
CA ARG A 141 -36.80 6.25 47.57
C ARG A 141 -37.01 4.85 47.02
N GLU A 142 -36.47 4.59 45.85
CA GLU A 142 -36.47 3.28 45.20
C GLU A 142 -35.04 2.87 44.87
N THR A 143 -34.65 1.65 45.24
CA THR A 143 -33.39 1.05 44.81
C THR A 143 -33.66 -0.30 44.20
N GLY A 144 -33.06 -0.58 43.05
CA GLY A 144 -33.25 -1.83 42.34
C GLY A 144 -31.97 -2.38 41.73
N LEU A 145 -31.89 -3.70 41.66
CA LEU A 145 -30.90 -4.44 40.88
C LEU A 145 -31.65 -5.32 39.89
N SER A 146 -31.26 -5.30 38.62
CA SER A 146 -31.80 -6.20 37.61
C SER A 146 -30.72 -6.78 36.69
N VAL A 147 -31.00 -7.96 36.18
CA VAL A 147 -30.22 -8.65 35.16
C VAL A 147 -31.14 -8.92 33.98
N THR A 148 -30.73 -8.55 32.78
CA THR A 148 -31.47 -8.78 31.55
C THR A 148 -30.62 -9.57 30.56
N TYR A 149 -31.17 -10.66 30.05
CA TYR A 149 -30.62 -11.42 28.93
C TYR A 149 -31.56 -11.31 27.73
N ARG A 150 -31.05 -10.80 26.60
CA ARG A 150 -31.80 -10.69 25.34
C ARG A 150 -31.14 -11.58 24.31
N HIS A 151 -31.91 -12.51 23.75
CA HIS A 151 -31.44 -13.46 22.74
C HIS A 151 -32.24 -13.30 21.43
N PRO A 152 -31.58 -12.95 20.30
CA PRO A 152 -32.25 -12.85 19.02
C PRO A 152 -32.59 -14.25 18.46
N LEU A 153 -33.84 -14.44 18.06
CA LEU A 153 -34.36 -15.70 17.50
C LEU A 153 -34.48 -15.67 15.97
N MET A 154 -34.46 -14.48 15.35
CA MET A 154 -34.61 -14.30 13.90
C MET A 154 -33.49 -13.40 13.33
N GLN A 155 -33.73 -12.10 13.19
CA GLN A 155 -32.71 -11.13 12.78
C GLN A 155 -31.49 -11.20 13.71
N ASN A 156 -30.29 -11.25 13.13
CA ASN A 156 -29.02 -11.35 13.85
C ASN A 156 -28.89 -12.64 14.70
N SER A 157 -29.68 -13.68 14.40
CA SER A 157 -29.47 -15.00 14.99
C SER A 157 -28.11 -15.53 14.55
N GLY A 158 -27.26 -15.88 15.52
CA GLY A 158 -25.85 -16.24 15.25
C GLY A 158 -24.93 -15.04 15.01
N GLY A 159 -25.42 -13.81 15.26
CA GLY A 159 -24.62 -12.60 15.39
C GLY A 159 -23.94 -12.08 14.13
N LEU A 160 -24.43 -12.45 12.93
CA LEU A 160 -23.89 -11.96 11.66
C LEU A 160 -23.79 -10.42 11.61
N LEU A 161 -24.86 -9.70 11.98
CA LEU A 161 -24.85 -8.23 11.99
C LEU A 161 -23.91 -7.67 13.07
N SER A 162 -23.67 -8.44 14.12
CA SER A 162 -22.82 -8.05 15.24
C SER A 162 -21.35 -8.02 14.85
N ARG A 163 -20.91 -9.03 14.09
CA ARG A 163 -19.53 -9.12 13.59
C ARG A 163 -19.33 -8.46 12.22
N LEU A 164 -20.39 -8.06 11.52
CA LEU A 164 -20.32 -7.59 10.14
C LEU A 164 -19.29 -6.47 9.95
N ALA A 165 -19.24 -5.48 10.84
CA ALA A 165 -18.26 -4.41 10.74
C ALA A 165 -16.81 -4.92 10.82
N HIS A 166 -16.54 -5.86 11.74
CA HIS A 166 -15.25 -6.50 11.90
C HIS A 166 -14.86 -7.32 10.65
N ASP A 167 -15.80 -8.11 10.12
CA ASP A 167 -15.60 -8.93 8.92
C ASP A 167 -15.34 -8.04 7.69
N LEU A 168 -16.07 -6.93 7.56
CA LEU A 168 -15.87 -5.95 6.48
C LEU A 168 -14.51 -5.25 6.56
N GLN A 169 -14.05 -4.96 7.78
CA GLN A 169 -12.73 -4.38 8.02
C GLN A 169 -11.61 -5.39 7.73
N GLY A 170 -11.85 -6.70 7.90
CA GLY A 170 -10.91 -7.75 7.48
C GLY A 170 -10.58 -7.69 5.99
N PHE A 171 -11.57 -7.45 5.12
CA PHE A 171 -11.32 -7.25 3.70
C PHE A 171 -10.50 -5.98 3.42
N ASN A 172 -10.64 -4.92 4.23
CA ASN A 172 -9.81 -3.72 4.10
C ASN A 172 -8.34 -4.01 4.45
N VAL A 173 -8.08 -4.87 5.44
CA VAL A 173 -6.72 -5.35 5.77
C VAL A 173 -6.12 -6.16 4.62
N GLU A 174 -6.87 -7.11 4.05
CA GLU A 174 -6.43 -7.89 2.88
C GLU A 174 -6.12 -6.96 1.69
N ALA A 175 -7.01 -6.00 1.41
CA ALA A 175 -6.83 -5.04 0.34
C ALA A 175 -5.62 -4.12 0.55
N ALA A 176 -5.45 -3.59 1.77
CA ALA A 176 -4.30 -2.76 2.13
C ALA A 176 -2.97 -3.52 2.01
N THR A 177 -2.97 -4.82 2.29
CA THR A 177 -1.78 -5.67 2.12
C THR A 177 -1.36 -5.74 0.66
N ILE A 178 -2.29 -6.03 -0.25
CA ILE A 178 -2.00 -6.04 -1.69
C ILE A 178 -1.53 -4.66 -2.16
N VAL A 179 -2.22 -3.58 -1.76
CA VAL A 179 -1.84 -2.21 -2.15
C VAL A 179 -0.44 -1.86 -1.65
N ALA A 180 -0.08 -2.26 -0.43
CA ALA A 180 1.26 -2.05 0.11
C ALA A 180 2.33 -2.81 -0.70
N GLU A 181 2.07 -4.06 -1.07
CA GLU A 181 2.98 -4.85 -1.92
C GLU A 181 3.17 -4.20 -3.31
N GLU A 182 2.08 -3.76 -3.94
CA GLU A 182 2.11 -3.06 -5.24
C GLU A 182 2.89 -1.74 -5.18
N ASN A 183 2.67 -0.96 -4.12
CA ASN A 183 3.39 0.28 -3.89
C ASN A 183 4.89 0.04 -3.69
N GLN A 184 5.25 -0.95 -2.89
CA GLN A 184 6.63 -1.36 -2.65
C GLN A 184 7.31 -1.85 -3.95
N GLU A 185 6.61 -2.65 -4.75
CA GLU A 185 7.14 -3.11 -6.03
C GLU A 185 7.35 -1.96 -7.02
N ASN A 186 6.38 -1.06 -7.16
CA ASN A 186 6.52 0.13 -8.01
C ASN A 186 7.68 1.04 -7.57
N PHE A 187 7.90 1.15 -6.25
CA PHE A 187 9.04 1.87 -5.69
C PHE A 187 10.38 1.21 -6.08
N LEU A 188 10.46 -0.12 -5.96
CA LEU A 188 11.63 -0.90 -6.40
C LEU A 188 11.87 -0.81 -7.90
N LEU A 189 10.82 -0.81 -8.72
CA LEU A 189 10.93 -0.64 -10.18
C LEU A 189 11.56 0.71 -10.53
N ASN A 190 11.10 1.80 -9.91
CA ASN A 190 11.64 3.13 -10.12
C ASN A 190 13.13 3.20 -9.74
N ILE A 191 13.48 2.70 -8.56
CA ILE A 191 14.86 2.69 -8.06
C ILE A 191 15.76 1.78 -8.89
N GLY A 192 15.27 0.62 -9.31
CA GLY A 192 15.96 -0.28 -10.24
C GLY A 192 16.26 0.43 -11.56
N GLY A 193 15.31 1.19 -12.11
CA GLY A 193 15.53 2.03 -13.29
C GLY A 193 16.66 3.05 -13.10
N LYS A 194 16.68 3.77 -11.96
CA LYS A 194 17.77 4.70 -11.62
C LYS A 194 19.12 4.00 -11.47
N TYR A 195 19.13 2.79 -10.92
CA TYR A 195 20.36 2.01 -10.83
C TYR A 195 20.89 1.64 -12.23
N ILE A 196 20.02 1.28 -13.18
CA ILE A 196 20.41 1.06 -14.58
C ILE A 196 20.93 2.35 -15.24
N ASP A 197 20.34 3.51 -14.94
CA ASP A 197 20.86 4.81 -15.41
C ASP A 197 22.29 5.07 -14.89
N TRP A 198 22.57 4.68 -13.65
CA TRP A 198 23.90 4.80 -13.06
C TRP A 198 24.91 3.85 -13.72
N ALA A 199 24.52 2.60 -13.99
CA ALA A 199 25.32 1.65 -14.76
C ALA A 199 25.60 2.17 -16.19
N LEU A 200 24.60 2.75 -16.85
CA LEU A 200 24.75 3.37 -18.17
C LEU A 200 25.78 4.50 -18.15
N LEU A 201 25.72 5.40 -17.16
CA LEU A 201 26.68 6.49 -17.05
C LEU A 201 28.11 5.98 -16.79
N ALA A 202 28.26 4.92 -16.00
CA ALA A 202 29.55 4.27 -15.77
C ALA A 202 30.15 3.69 -17.08
N GLU A 203 29.31 3.07 -17.91
CA GLU A 203 29.73 2.56 -19.22
C GLU A 203 30.05 3.69 -20.21
N GLN A 204 29.23 4.74 -20.26
CA GLN A 204 29.48 5.93 -21.08
C GLN A 204 30.79 6.60 -20.70
N ARG A 205 31.12 6.64 -19.41
CA ARG A 205 32.40 7.10 -18.92
C ARG A 205 33.56 6.24 -19.45
N ALA A 206 33.45 4.91 -19.36
CA ALA A 206 34.48 4.00 -19.85
C ALA A 206 34.72 4.18 -21.36
N ILE A 207 33.65 4.36 -22.15
CA ILE A 207 33.73 4.65 -23.59
C ILE A 207 34.41 6.01 -23.84
N ALA A 208 34.03 7.06 -23.10
CA ALA A 208 34.60 8.40 -23.24
C ALA A 208 36.07 8.46 -22.82
N ASP A 209 36.47 7.72 -21.77
CA ASP A 209 37.87 7.58 -21.34
C ASP A 209 38.71 6.93 -22.44
N ALA A 210 38.23 5.84 -23.05
CA ALA A 210 38.90 5.20 -24.18
C ALA A 210 39.05 6.16 -25.37
N ARG A 211 38.02 6.97 -25.69
CA ARG A 211 38.09 7.99 -26.74
C ARG A 211 39.11 9.08 -26.43
N LEU A 212 39.14 9.57 -25.18
CA LEU A 212 40.07 10.62 -24.76
C LEU A 212 41.51 10.14 -24.87
N GLU A 213 41.81 8.90 -24.47
CA GLU A 213 43.16 8.35 -24.63
C GLU A 213 43.56 8.25 -26.10
N LEU A 214 42.65 7.82 -26.99
CA LEU A 214 42.90 7.85 -28.44
C LEU A 214 43.15 9.28 -28.96
N ALA A 215 42.40 10.27 -28.49
CA ALA A 215 42.59 11.67 -28.87
C ALA A 215 43.94 12.23 -28.38
N LYS A 216 44.35 11.91 -27.14
CA LYS A 216 45.65 12.31 -26.58
C LYS A 216 46.80 11.73 -27.41
N ASN A 217 46.71 10.44 -27.72
CA ASN A 217 47.71 9.75 -28.54
C ASN A 217 47.80 10.36 -29.95
N GLU A 218 46.66 10.69 -30.57
CA GLU A 218 46.63 11.34 -31.88
C GLU A 218 47.24 12.76 -31.83
N SER A 219 46.91 13.55 -30.82
CA SER A 219 47.47 14.88 -30.62
C SER A 219 48.99 14.82 -30.44
N ALA A 220 49.50 13.90 -29.62
CA ALA A 220 50.94 13.72 -29.43
C ALA A 220 51.62 13.34 -30.74
N ARG A 221 51.06 12.38 -31.48
CA ARG A 221 51.59 11.93 -32.77
C ARG A 221 51.57 13.04 -33.82
N THR A 222 50.51 13.84 -33.88
CA THR A 222 50.36 14.96 -34.83
C THR A 222 51.36 16.07 -34.52
N GLN A 223 51.60 16.36 -33.23
CA GLN A 223 52.63 17.31 -32.80
C GLN A 223 54.04 16.85 -33.20
N GLU A 224 54.37 15.57 -33.03
CA GLU A 224 55.66 15.03 -33.49
C GLU A 224 55.79 15.09 -35.02
N LYS A 225 54.76 14.69 -35.77
CA LYS A 225 54.73 14.83 -37.23
C LYS A 225 54.94 16.29 -37.65
N ARG A 226 54.41 17.26 -36.89
CA ARG A 226 54.58 18.70 -37.17
C ARG A 226 56.02 19.16 -36.97
N LYS A 227 56.71 18.68 -35.93
CA LYS A 227 58.15 18.98 -35.72
C LYS A 227 59.02 18.53 -36.90
N HIS A 228 58.58 17.51 -37.62
CA HIS A 228 59.21 17.01 -38.84
C HIS A 228 58.63 17.60 -40.14
N ASN A 229 57.77 18.62 -40.06
CA ASN A 229 57.09 19.26 -41.19
C ASN A 229 56.27 18.31 -42.08
N LEU A 230 55.74 17.22 -41.50
CA LEU A 230 54.95 16.22 -42.22
C LEU A 230 53.44 16.50 -42.22
N VAL A 231 52.99 17.46 -41.42
CA VAL A 231 51.58 17.89 -41.28
C VAL A 231 51.50 19.40 -41.12
N ASP A 232 50.31 19.96 -41.38
CA ASP A 232 50.03 21.39 -41.24
C ASP A 232 49.65 21.78 -39.80
N ASP A 233 49.72 23.09 -39.50
CA ASP A 233 49.33 23.62 -38.18
C ASP A 233 47.85 23.39 -37.87
N VAL A 234 47.00 23.40 -38.90
CA VAL A 234 45.55 23.15 -38.77
C VAL A 234 45.28 21.75 -38.19
N ASP A 235 46.07 20.75 -38.57
CA ASP A 235 45.90 19.39 -38.05
C ASP A 235 46.31 19.30 -36.58
N VAL A 236 47.36 20.02 -36.16
CA VAL A 236 47.73 20.11 -34.74
C VAL A 236 46.62 20.77 -33.91
N ILE A 237 46.00 21.83 -34.46
CA ILE A 237 44.88 22.52 -33.80
C ILE A 237 43.69 21.56 -33.65
N ARG A 238 43.30 20.87 -34.72
CA ARG A 238 42.20 19.88 -34.70
C ARG A 238 42.45 18.75 -33.70
N ALA A 239 43.67 18.22 -33.64
CA ALA A 239 44.00 17.15 -32.71
C ALA A 239 43.96 17.62 -31.24
N LYS A 240 44.42 18.84 -30.96
CA LYS A 240 44.30 19.46 -29.62
C LYS A 240 42.85 19.72 -29.24
N ASP A 241 42.05 20.23 -30.18
CA ASP A 241 40.63 20.50 -29.96
C ASP A 241 39.85 19.22 -29.60
N ALA A 242 40.10 18.11 -30.30
CA ALA A 242 39.52 16.81 -29.97
C ALA A 242 39.85 16.35 -28.53
N VAL A 243 41.05 16.64 -28.01
CA VAL A 243 41.42 16.36 -26.61
C VAL A 243 40.62 17.24 -25.64
N ILE A 244 40.42 18.52 -25.98
CA ILE A 244 39.65 19.45 -25.14
C ILE A 244 38.18 19.01 -25.07
N ILE A 245 37.57 18.70 -26.21
CA ILE A 245 36.19 18.20 -26.31
C ILE A 245 36.03 16.92 -25.48
N GLY A 246 36.96 15.96 -25.61
CA GLY A 246 36.91 14.71 -24.85
C GLY A 246 36.97 14.94 -23.33
N ARG A 247 37.84 15.85 -22.86
CA ARG A 247 37.90 16.20 -21.42
C ARG A 247 36.61 16.87 -20.94
N GLN A 248 36.04 17.76 -21.75
CA GLN A 248 34.79 18.42 -21.41
C GLN A 248 33.65 17.41 -21.29
N ASN A 249 33.55 16.45 -22.22
CA ASN A 249 32.54 15.40 -22.19
C ASN A 249 32.65 14.53 -20.91
N ILE A 250 33.87 14.10 -20.58
CA ILE A 250 34.14 13.35 -19.33
C ILE A 250 33.71 14.13 -18.09
N GLY A 251 33.96 15.45 -18.04
CA GLY A 251 33.52 16.30 -16.93
C GLY A 251 32.00 16.39 -16.80
N LEU A 252 31.26 16.40 -17.92
CA LEU A 252 29.80 16.36 -17.91
C LEU A 252 29.26 15.02 -17.40
N ILE A 253 29.85 13.91 -17.86
CA ILE A 253 29.49 12.55 -17.42
C ILE A 253 29.81 12.39 -15.92
N ASP A 254 30.97 12.86 -15.46
CA ASP A 254 31.34 12.85 -14.03
C ASP A 254 30.31 13.59 -13.16
N SER A 255 29.86 14.76 -13.62
CA SER A 255 28.84 15.54 -12.90
C SER A 255 27.50 14.79 -12.81
N ALA A 256 27.07 14.13 -13.90
CA ALA A 256 25.84 13.35 -13.91
C ALA A 256 25.95 12.11 -13.02
N MET A 257 27.09 11.40 -13.08
CA MET A 257 27.39 10.23 -12.24
C MET A 257 27.38 10.60 -10.76
N ALA A 258 28.03 11.70 -10.38
CA ALA A 258 28.06 12.15 -8.99
C ALA A 258 26.66 12.50 -8.46
N GLY A 259 25.81 13.09 -9.32
CA GLY A 259 24.42 13.40 -8.99
C GLY A 259 23.59 12.14 -8.69
N ILE A 260 23.62 11.15 -9.59
CA ILE A 260 22.85 9.92 -9.41
C ILE A 260 23.40 9.05 -8.27
N GLU A 261 24.73 8.99 -8.08
CA GLU A 261 25.36 8.29 -6.96
C GLU A 261 24.93 8.90 -5.62
N ALA A 262 24.87 10.23 -5.52
CA ALA A 262 24.41 10.92 -4.33
C ALA A 262 22.93 10.64 -4.04
N GLU A 263 22.09 10.61 -5.08
CA GLU A 263 20.67 10.26 -4.94
C GLU A 263 20.50 8.81 -4.45
N LEU A 264 21.14 7.84 -5.11
CA LEU A 264 21.05 6.42 -4.76
C LEU A 264 21.59 6.12 -3.35
N ARG A 265 22.68 6.78 -2.95
CA ARG A 265 23.19 6.70 -1.56
C ARG A 265 22.19 7.21 -0.54
N THR A 266 21.52 8.33 -0.85
CA THR A 266 20.49 8.90 0.02
C THR A 266 19.35 7.91 0.19
N ILE A 267 18.88 7.32 -0.91
CA ILE A 267 17.79 6.32 -0.90
C ILE A 267 18.20 5.06 -0.10
N ALA A 268 19.45 4.61 -0.25
CA ALA A 268 19.95 3.44 0.45
C ALA A 268 20.51 3.72 1.85
N SER A 269 20.35 4.95 2.38
CA SER A 269 20.90 5.38 3.67
C SER A 269 22.38 4.99 3.85
N MET A 270 23.19 5.23 2.81
CA MET A 270 24.62 4.96 2.81
C MET A 270 25.40 6.20 3.25
N GLU A 271 26.40 6.03 4.10
CA GLU A 271 27.27 7.13 4.51
C GLU A 271 28.06 7.70 3.32
N ALA A 272 28.33 9.01 3.38
CA ALA A 272 29.23 9.65 2.45
C ALA A 272 30.64 9.08 2.65
N GLY A 273 31.19 8.43 1.63
CA GLY A 273 32.47 7.72 1.72
C GLY A 273 33.18 7.57 0.38
N SER A 274 34.05 6.56 0.27
CA SER A 274 34.80 6.25 -0.96
C SER A 274 33.88 6.11 -2.17
N LYS A 275 34.34 6.53 -3.36
CA LYS A 275 33.62 6.38 -4.63
C LYS A 275 33.02 4.98 -4.75
N LEU A 276 31.71 4.93 -4.98
CA LEU A 276 30.97 3.70 -5.22
C LEU A 276 30.80 3.55 -6.73
N ALA A 277 30.84 2.32 -7.24
CA ALA A 277 30.57 2.03 -8.65
C ALA A 277 29.50 0.93 -8.79
N PRO A 278 28.69 0.96 -9.85
CA PRO A 278 27.72 -0.09 -10.11
C PRO A 278 28.44 -1.35 -10.59
N ASP A 279 28.12 -2.50 -9.98
CA ASP A 279 28.50 -3.81 -10.48
C ASP A 279 27.32 -4.40 -11.26
N PHE A 280 27.26 -4.04 -12.54
CA PHE A 280 26.19 -4.47 -13.42
C PHE A 280 26.66 -4.61 -14.86
N ASP A 281 26.51 -5.82 -15.42
CA ASP A 281 26.83 -6.08 -16.82
C ASP A 281 25.64 -5.72 -17.71
N LEU A 282 25.68 -4.52 -18.29
CA LEU A 282 24.68 -4.03 -19.24
C LEU A 282 24.54 -4.93 -20.46
N TYR A 283 25.59 -5.62 -20.88
CA TYR A 283 25.59 -6.42 -22.11
C TYR A 283 25.07 -7.86 -21.89
N SER A 284 24.86 -8.25 -20.63
CA SER A 284 24.26 -9.54 -20.28
C SER A 284 22.76 -9.57 -20.63
N PRO A 285 22.25 -10.67 -21.23
CA PRO A 285 20.82 -10.80 -21.47
C PRO A 285 20.09 -11.04 -20.15
N ALA A 286 18.92 -10.41 -20.01
CA ALA A 286 18.02 -10.65 -18.90
C ALA A 286 17.55 -12.11 -18.95
N ARG A 287 17.76 -12.81 -17.83
CA ARG A 287 17.20 -14.15 -17.62
C ARG A 287 15.78 -13.96 -17.07
N ASP A 288 14.86 -14.87 -17.38
CA ASP A 288 13.50 -14.95 -16.82
C ASP A 288 12.36 -14.21 -17.56
N ILE A 289 12.52 -13.90 -18.85
CA ILE A 289 11.41 -13.43 -19.69
C ILE A 289 10.72 -14.64 -20.33
N LEU A 290 9.42 -14.83 -20.06
CA LEU A 290 8.64 -15.93 -20.61
C LEU A 290 8.05 -15.56 -21.98
N PRO A 291 7.72 -16.56 -22.82
CA PRO A 291 6.97 -16.31 -24.06
C PRO A 291 5.60 -15.68 -23.78
N LEU A 292 5.13 -14.80 -24.68
CA LEU A 292 3.89 -14.04 -24.53
C LEU A 292 2.69 -14.88 -24.09
N ALA A 293 2.49 -16.07 -24.67
CA ALA A 293 1.37 -16.94 -24.32
C ALA A 293 1.41 -17.36 -22.84
N GLN A 294 2.58 -17.76 -22.33
CA GLN A 294 2.77 -18.16 -20.93
C GLN A 294 2.66 -16.95 -19.99
N SER A 295 3.19 -15.80 -20.39
CA SER A 295 3.06 -14.57 -19.60
C SER A 295 1.60 -14.12 -19.46
N LEU A 296 0.79 -14.22 -20.53
CA LEU A 296 -0.64 -13.87 -20.50
C LEU A 296 -1.45 -14.81 -19.61
N GLU A 297 -1.17 -16.11 -19.65
CA GLU A 297 -1.79 -17.11 -18.78
C GLU A 297 -1.51 -16.81 -17.32
N ARG A 298 -0.22 -16.68 -16.97
CA ARG A 298 0.20 -16.35 -15.60
C ARG A 298 -0.37 -15.02 -15.11
N LEU A 299 -0.39 -13.98 -15.94
CA LEU A 299 -0.97 -12.68 -15.59
C LEU A 299 -2.45 -12.80 -15.18
N GLY A 300 -3.24 -13.62 -15.89
CA GLY A 300 -4.65 -13.82 -15.60
C GLY A 300 -4.92 -14.58 -14.30
N GLU A 301 -4.01 -15.49 -13.93
CA GLU A 301 -4.16 -16.37 -12.76
C GLU A 301 -3.58 -15.77 -11.48
N SER A 302 -2.38 -15.17 -11.56
CA SER A 302 -1.58 -14.85 -10.37
C SER A 302 -1.43 -13.35 -10.09
N SER A 303 -2.00 -12.46 -10.91
CA SER A 303 -1.81 -11.03 -10.71
C SER A 303 -2.41 -10.54 -9.40
N ARG A 304 -1.57 -9.92 -8.56
CA ARG A 304 -1.97 -9.27 -7.30
C ARG A 304 -3.01 -8.18 -7.54
N LEU A 305 -2.82 -7.36 -8.57
CA LEU A 305 -3.78 -6.33 -8.97
C LEU A 305 -5.15 -6.91 -9.33
N LEU A 306 -5.24 -8.13 -9.87
CA LEU A 306 -6.53 -8.75 -10.15
C LEU A 306 -7.20 -9.31 -8.88
N ARG A 307 -6.41 -9.82 -7.93
CA ARG A 307 -6.90 -10.32 -6.63
C ARG A 307 -7.61 -9.26 -5.78
N ILE A 308 -7.28 -7.97 -5.95
CA ILE A 308 -7.97 -6.87 -5.24
C ILE A 308 -9.47 -6.85 -5.55
N PHE A 309 -9.85 -7.20 -6.78
CA PHE A 309 -11.25 -7.22 -7.20
C PHE A 309 -11.97 -8.41 -6.56
N ASP A 310 -11.30 -9.54 -6.40
CA ASP A 310 -11.86 -10.72 -5.74
C ASP A 310 -12.13 -10.45 -4.24
N ILE A 311 -11.24 -9.70 -3.57
CA ILE A 311 -11.45 -9.21 -2.20
C ILE A 311 -12.67 -8.29 -2.14
N ARG A 312 -12.77 -7.32 -3.06
CA ARG A 312 -13.91 -6.38 -3.11
C ARG A 312 -15.23 -7.10 -3.41
N LEU A 313 -15.24 -8.09 -4.28
CA LEU A 313 -16.43 -8.92 -4.55
C LEU A 313 -16.88 -9.65 -3.28
N ARG A 314 -15.96 -10.27 -2.52
CA ARG A 314 -16.26 -10.89 -1.23
C ARG A 314 -16.78 -9.87 -0.20
N GLN A 315 -16.20 -8.67 -0.16
CA GLN A 315 -16.65 -7.59 0.71
C GLN A 315 -18.08 -7.16 0.40
N VAL A 316 -18.41 -6.92 -0.87
CA VAL A 316 -19.77 -6.53 -1.29
C VAL A 316 -20.76 -7.67 -1.06
N GLU A 317 -20.36 -8.93 -1.27
CA GLU A 317 -21.20 -10.09 -0.95
C GLU A 317 -21.50 -10.18 0.56
N SER A 318 -20.51 -9.87 1.42
CA SER A 318 -20.72 -9.80 2.87
C SER A 318 -21.68 -8.65 3.25
N GLN A 319 -21.54 -7.48 2.62
CA GLN A 319 -22.48 -6.35 2.80
C GLN A 319 -23.90 -6.73 2.39
N LYS A 320 -24.06 -7.42 1.25
CA LYS A 320 -25.35 -7.92 0.76
C LYS A 320 -26.00 -8.90 1.73
N LYS A 321 -25.21 -9.83 2.30
CA LYS A 321 -25.68 -10.75 3.35
C LYS A 321 -26.12 -9.98 4.59
N GLY A 322 -25.38 -8.96 5.01
CA GLY A 322 -25.77 -8.06 6.10
C GLY A 322 -27.10 -7.33 5.82
N ALA A 323 -27.28 -6.78 4.63
CA ALA A 323 -28.52 -6.12 4.23
C ALA A 323 -29.71 -7.10 4.18
N SER A 324 -29.49 -8.33 3.69
CA SER A 324 -30.51 -9.39 3.70
C SER A 324 -30.89 -9.83 5.12
N GLU A 325 -29.92 -9.91 6.03
CA GLU A 325 -30.16 -10.19 7.44
C GLU A 325 -30.94 -9.06 8.12
N ALA A 326 -30.68 -7.80 7.73
CA ALA A 326 -31.40 -6.63 8.23
C ALA A 326 -32.87 -6.56 7.75
N GLU A 327 -33.24 -7.22 6.64
CA GLU A 327 -34.63 -7.30 6.17
C GLU A 327 -35.47 -8.31 7.00
N LYS A 328 -34.83 -9.25 7.69
CA LYS A 328 -35.54 -10.24 8.50
C LYS A 328 -36.31 -9.58 9.66
N PRO A 329 -37.46 -10.14 10.08
CA PRO A 329 -38.13 -9.70 11.30
C PRO A 329 -37.22 -9.84 12.52
N ARG A 330 -37.29 -8.88 13.44
CA ARG A 330 -36.65 -8.99 14.74
C ARG A 330 -37.61 -9.70 15.69
N LEU A 331 -37.16 -10.81 16.26
CA LEU A 331 -37.87 -11.55 17.29
C LEU A 331 -36.85 -11.86 18.38
N ASP A 332 -37.00 -11.24 19.55
CA ASP A 332 -36.06 -11.40 20.66
C ASP A 332 -36.75 -12.07 21.85
N ALA A 333 -36.10 -13.05 22.45
CA ALA A 333 -36.45 -13.55 23.78
C ALA A 333 -35.76 -12.68 24.84
N VAL A 334 -36.54 -12.05 25.70
CA VAL A 334 -36.05 -11.18 26.78
C VAL A 334 -36.40 -11.84 28.11
N LEU A 335 -35.37 -12.17 28.87
CA LEU A 335 -35.47 -12.64 30.25
C LEU A 335 -34.88 -11.58 31.15
N GLN A 336 -35.68 -11.05 32.07
CA GLN A 336 -35.23 -10.10 33.07
C GLN A 336 -35.60 -10.62 34.46
N GLY A 337 -34.66 -10.54 35.39
CA GLY A 337 -34.86 -10.87 36.79
C GLY A 337 -34.20 -9.82 37.67
N GLY A 338 -34.78 -9.53 38.82
CA GLY A 338 -34.22 -8.52 39.70
C GLY A 338 -34.93 -8.45 41.04
N VAL A 339 -34.45 -7.53 41.86
CA VAL A 339 -35.01 -7.20 43.16
C VAL A 339 -35.08 -5.69 43.28
N LYS A 340 -36.14 -5.19 43.91
CA LYS A 340 -36.29 -3.77 44.22
C LYS A 340 -36.75 -3.58 45.65
N GLY A 341 -36.38 -2.46 46.23
CA GLY A 341 -36.82 -1.99 47.53
C GLY A 341 -37.33 -0.57 47.37
N GLY A 342 -38.35 -0.21 48.14
CA GLY A 342 -38.92 1.13 48.06
C GLY A 342 -39.67 1.51 49.31
N GLY A 343 -39.40 2.72 49.81
CA GLY A 343 -39.96 3.27 51.04
C GLY A 343 -39.57 4.73 51.25
N ALA A 344 -40.11 5.34 52.30
CA ALA A 344 -39.82 6.74 52.64
C ALA A 344 -38.41 6.90 53.24
N GLU A 345 -37.94 5.89 53.97
CA GLU A 345 -36.60 5.86 54.54
C GLU A 345 -35.58 5.21 53.59
N LEU A 346 -34.32 5.63 53.70
CA LEU A 346 -33.24 5.04 52.91
C LEU A 346 -33.08 3.54 53.22
N GLY A 347 -33.22 3.14 54.49
CA GLY A 347 -33.12 1.75 54.93
C GLY A 347 -34.11 0.85 54.20
N ASP A 348 -35.38 1.24 54.12
CA ASP A 348 -36.44 0.50 53.44
C ASP A 348 -36.18 0.36 51.94
N SER A 349 -35.65 1.40 51.30
CA SER A 349 -35.29 1.34 49.88
C SER A 349 -34.14 0.37 49.58
N THR A 350 -33.25 0.13 50.55
CA THR A 350 -32.07 -0.74 50.39
C THR A 350 -32.30 -2.21 50.76
N GLN A 351 -33.45 -2.56 51.34
CA GLN A 351 -33.77 -3.94 51.72
C GLN A 351 -33.94 -4.87 50.51
N MET A 352 -34.27 -4.32 49.33
CA MET A 352 -34.39 -5.05 48.05
C MET A 352 -35.22 -6.35 48.17
N ASP A 353 -36.35 -6.28 48.86
CA ASP A 353 -37.17 -7.42 49.29
C ASP A 353 -38.30 -7.77 48.31
N LYS A 354 -38.49 -6.96 47.25
CA LYS A 354 -39.55 -7.15 46.25
C LYS A 354 -38.94 -7.75 44.97
N PRO A 355 -39.00 -9.07 44.76
CA PRO A 355 -38.50 -9.70 43.54
C PRO A 355 -39.35 -9.32 42.34
N GLN A 356 -38.71 -9.23 41.18
CA GLN A 356 -39.36 -9.00 39.89
C GLN A 356 -38.76 -9.93 38.83
N ALA A 357 -39.63 -10.48 37.99
CA ALA A 357 -39.23 -11.31 36.86
C ALA A 357 -40.12 -11.01 35.65
N LEU A 358 -39.50 -10.97 34.47
CA LEU A 358 -40.17 -10.75 33.20
C LEU A 358 -39.60 -11.74 32.18
N ALA A 359 -40.49 -12.45 31.50
CA ALA A 359 -40.17 -13.22 30.31
C ALA A 359 -41.06 -12.69 29.17
N ALA A 360 -40.43 -12.16 28.12
CA ALA A 360 -41.14 -11.54 27.01
C ALA A 360 -40.57 -11.98 25.66
N LEU A 361 -41.45 -12.07 24.66
CA LEU A 361 -41.06 -12.16 23.25
C LEU A 361 -41.34 -10.82 22.61
N VAL A 362 -40.30 -10.17 22.10
CA VAL A 362 -40.39 -8.85 21.45
C VAL A 362 -40.30 -9.05 19.95
N PHE A 363 -41.40 -8.81 19.25
CA PHE A 363 -41.48 -8.88 17.79
C PHE A 363 -41.53 -7.49 17.17
N SER A 364 -40.72 -7.23 16.15
CA SER A 364 -40.83 -6.03 15.33
C SER A 364 -40.44 -6.32 13.88
N TYR A 365 -41.27 -5.87 12.94
CA TYR A 365 -41.03 -6.02 11.51
C TYR A 365 -41.22 -4.67 10.81
N PRO A 366 -40.18 -4.10 10.17
CA PRO A 366 -40.32 -2.86 9.43
C PRO A 366 -41.13 -3.09 8.15
N LEU A 367 -42.30 -2.45 8.03
CA LEU A 367 -43.11 -2.51 6.82
C LEU A 367 -42.44 -1.70 5.71
N GLY A 368 -42.18 -2.33 4.56
CA GLY A 368 -41.61 -1.70 3.37
C GLY A 368 -40.11 -1.94 3.16
N ALA A 369 -39.31 -2.03 4.24
CA ALA A 369 -37.87 -2.36 4.23
C ALA A 369 -37.06 -1.73 3.07
N THR A 370 -37.42 -0.51 2.65
CA THR A 370 -36.94 0.09 1.39
C THR A 370 -35.42 0.24 1.37
N SER A 371 -34.81 0.63 2.49
CA SER A 371 -33.36 0.78 2.60
C SER A 371 -32.63 -0.55 2.40
N ALA A 372 -33.04 -1.62 3.10
CA ALA A 372 -32.42 -2.94 2.97
C ALA A 372 -32.52 -3.49 1.53
N ARG A 373 -33.68 -3.32 0.88
CA ARG A 373 -33.86 -3.72 -0.52
C ARG A 373 -32.99 -2.90 -1.48
N ALA A 374 -32.91 -1.58 -1.25
CA ALA A 374 -32.04 -0.71 -2.04
C ALA A 374 -30.56 -1.07 -1.86
N ASP A 375 -30.14 -1.43 -0.65
CA ASP A 375 -28.77 -1.85 -0.35
C ASP A 375 -28.44 -3.20 -1.01
N ILE A 376 -29.36 -4.16 -1.04
CA ILE A 376 -29.21 -5.43 -1.78
C ILE A 376 -29.08 -5.17 -3.29
N ALA A 377 -29.94 -4.32 -3.85
CA ALA A 377 -29.90 -3.97 -5.27
C ALA A 377 -28.60 -3.21 -5.62
N LYS A 378 -28.17 -2.28 -4.77
CA LYS A 378 -26.90 -1.56 -4.88
C LYS A 378 -25.71 -2.52 -4.85
N ALA A 379 -25.71 -3.48 -3.93
CA ALA A 379 -24.65 -4.48 -3.84
C ALA A 379 -24.57 -5.34 -5.13
N ALA A 380 -25.72 -5.73 -5.71
CA ALA A 380 -25.74 -6.46 -6.98
C ALA A 380 -25.14 -5.64 -8.14
N LEU A 381 -25.50 -4.34 -8.25
CA LEU A 381 -24.91 -3.44 -9.25
C LEU A 381 -23.41 -3.20 -9.00
N GLN A 382 -22.98 -3.14 -7.73
CA GLN A 382 -21.56 -3.03 -7.38
C GLN A 382 -20.78 -4.29 -7.76
N GLN A 383 -21.35 -5.48 -7.58
CA GLN A 383 -20.73 -6.73 -8.03
C GLN A 383 -20.50 -6.74 -9.55
N GLU A 384 -21.52 -6.36 -10.32
CA GLU A 384 -21.41 -6.24 -11.78
C GLU A 384 -20.33 -5.22 -12.16
N ARG A 385 -20.38 -4.02 -11.56
CA ARG A 385 -19.35 -2.98 -11.81
C ARG A 385 -17.94 -3.46 -11.50
N ILE A 386 -17.73 -4.13 -10.36
CA ILE A 386 -16.41 -4.65 -9.97
C ILE A 386 -15.92 -5.72 -10.96
N SER A 387 -16.82 -6.55 -11.50
CA SER A 387 -16.47 -7.56 -12.50
C SER A 387 -16.06 -6.94 -13.85
N GLU A 388 -16.71 -5.85 -14.24
CA GLU A 388 -16.35 -5.08 -15.44
C GLU A 388 -15.03 -4.32 -15.23
N GLU A 389 -14.82 -3.71 -14.05
CA GLU A 389 -13.55 -3.08 -13.68
C GLU A 389 -12.39 -4.08 -13.72
N ARG A 390 -12.58 -5.30 -13.17
CA ARG A 390 -11.60 -6.39 -13.22
C ARG A 390 -11.26 -6.77 -14.66
N SER A 391 -12.27 -6.90 -15.52
CA SER A 391 -12.09 -7.24 -16.94
C SER A 391 -11.35 -6.13 -17.69
N SER A 392 -11.71 -4.86 -17.45
CA SER A 392 -11.01 -3.70 -18.01
C SER A 392 -9.54 -3.69 -17.60
N THR A 393 -9.25 -3.85 -16.29
CA THR A 393 -7.87 -3.88 -15.79
C THR A 393 -7.08 -5.05 -16.38
N LEU A 394 -7.69 -6.23 -16.53
CA LEU A 394 -7.05 -7.36 -17.22
C LEU A 394 -6.67 -6.99 -18.66
N TYR A 395 -7.58 -6.36 -19.43
CA TYR A 395 -7.26 -5.92 -20.79
C TYR A 395 -6.13 -4.88 -20.83
N ASP A 396 -6.11 -3.93 -19.89
CA ASP A 396 -5.06 -2.92 -19.78
C ASP A 396 -3.70 -3.57 -19.49
N LEU A 397 -3.64 -4.50 -18.52
CA LEU A 397 -2.44 -5.24 -18.18
C LEU A 397 -1.95 -6.12 -19.34
N GLN A 398 -2.86 -6.80 -20.04
CA GLN A 398 -2.52 -7.55 -21.25
C GLN A 398 -1.96 -6.65 -22.36
N GLY A 399 -2.54 -5.45 -22.53
CA GLY A 399 -2.06 -4.44 -23.48
C GLY A 399 -0.64 -3.97 -23.14
N ALA A 400 -0.41 -3.65 -21.86
CA ALA A 400 0.90 -3.26 -21.34
C ALA A 400 1.94 -4.38 -21.54
N LEU A 401 1.60 -5.63 -21.20
CA LEU A 401 2.46 -6.78 -21.36
C LEU A 401 2.84 -7.03 -22.84
N LYS A 402 1.84 -7.01 -23.73
CA LYS A 402 2.07 -7.14 -25.18
C LYS A 402 2.99 -6.04 -25.70
N ASN A 403 2.79 -4.79 -25.26
CA ASN A 403 3.64 -3.67 -25.66
C ASN A 403 5.07 -3.84 -25.16
N THR A 404 5.25 -4.19 -23.88
CA THR A 404 6.56 -4.42 -23.27
C THR A 404 7.32 -5.53 -23.97
N LEU A 405 6.69 -6.69 -24.20
CA LEU A 405 7.34 -7.82 -24.88
C LEU A 405 7.67 -7.48 -26.34
N ALA A 406 6.78 -6.80 -27.07
CA ALA A 406 7.07 -6.36 -28.43
C ALA A 406 8.28 -5.40 -28.48
N ARG A 407 8.38 -4.47 -27.53
CA ARG A 407 9.53 -3.56 -27.41
C ARG A 407 10.82 -4.33 -27.09
N ILE A 408 10.76 -5.30 -26.18
CA ILE A 408 11.90 -6.17 -25.86
C ILE A 408 12.39 -6.88 -27.11
N THR A 409 11.50 -7.53 -27.87
CA THR A 409 11.87 -8.24 -29.12
C THR A 409 12.48 -7.31 -30.17
N ILE A 410 11.92 -6.11 -30.36
CA ILE A 410 12.49 -5.12 -31.28
C ILE A 410 13.88 -4.68 -30.83
N LEU A 411 14.06 -4.48 -29.52
CA LEU A 411 15.33 -4.04 -28.97
C LEU A 411 16.39 -5.14 -29.03
N GLU A 412 16.03 -6.41 -28.84
CA GLU A 412 16.93 -7.55 -29.08
C GLU A 412 17.47 -7.58 -30.52
N GLN A 413 16.62 -7.25 -31.51
CA GLN A 413 17.05 -7.12 -32.91
C GLN A 413 17.96 -5.91 -33.11
N ALA A 414 17.64 -4.77 -32.49
CA ALA A 414 18.47 -3.56 -32.54
C ALA A 414 19.86 -3.82 -31.93
N LEU A 415 19.94 -4.52 -30.80
CA LEU A 415 21.20 -4.88 -30.14
C LEU A 415 22.10 -5.75 -31.02
N ALA A 416 21.53 -6.63 -31.84
CA ALA A 416 22.29 -7.41 -32.82
C ALA A 416 22.87 -6.52 -33.94
N LEU A 417 22.08 -5.57 -34.45
CA LEU A 417 22.51 -4.61 -35.47
C LEU A 417 23.55 -3.62 -34.94
N ASP A 418 23.43 -3.20 -33.69
CA ASP A 418 24.41 -2.32 -33.04
C ASP A 418 25.79 -2.95 -32.95
N ARG A 419 25.86 -4.25 -32.60
CA ARG A 419 27.12 -4.99 -32.57
C ARG A 419 27.77 -5.05 -33.95
N GLU A 420 26.98 -5.27 -35.00
CA GLU A 420 27.47 -5.24 -36.38
C GLU A 420 27.95 -3.84 -36.78
N ARG A 421 27.20 -2.79 -36.41
CA ARG A 421 27.56 -1.41 -36.67
C ARG A 421 28.85 -1.00 -35.97
N ILE A 422 29.07 -1.42 -34.71
CA ILE A 422 30.32 -1.20 -33.99
C ILE A 422 31.48 -1.84 -34.75
N LYS A 423 31.33 -3.11 -35.17
CA LYS A 423 32.37 -3.81 -35.94
C LYS A 423 32.71 -3.10 -37.25
N ILE A 424 31.70 -2.67 -38.00
CA ILE A 424 31.89 -1.90 -39.24
C ILE A 424 32.58 -0.56 -38.97
N ALA A 425 32.18 0.14 -37.91
CA ALA A 425 32.78 1.41 -37.52
C ALA A 425 34.27 1.24 -37.14
N GLU A 426 34.61 0.19 -36.40
CA GLU A 426 35.99 -0.15 -36.06
C GLU A 426 36.83 -0.48 -37.30
N GLU A 427 36.30 -1.26 -38.24
CA GLU A 427 36.97 -1.58 -39.50
C GLU A 427 37.20 -0.32 -40.35
N LYS A 428 36.20 0.57 -40.43
CA LYS A 428 36.30 1.86 -41.10
C LYS A 428 37.38 2.74 -40.45
N THR A 429 37.39 2.84 -39.12
CA THR A 429 38.42 3.60 -38.38
C THR A 429 39.82 3.06 -38.67
N LYS A 430 40.01 1.73 -38.65
CA LYS A 430 41.29 1.09 -38.97
C LYS A 430 41.75 1.38 -40.40
N ALA A 431 40.84 1.31 -41.37
CA ALA A 431 41.13 1.61 -42.77
C ALA A 431 41.49 3.10 -42.98
N GLU A 432 40.74 4.00 -42.35
CA GLU A 432 40.96 5.44 -42.48
C GLU A 432 42.27 5.88 -41.81
N LEU A 433 42.58 5.32 -40.63
CA LEU A 433 43.86 5.52 -39.96
C LEU A 433 45.03 5.09 -40.84
N LYS A 434 44.93 3.92 -41.49
CA LYS A 434 45.95 3.42 -42.42
C LYS A 434 46.14 4.34 -43.62
N ARG A 435 45.06 4.89 -44.18
CA ARG A 435 45.13 5.84 -45.30
C ARG A 435 45.77 7.16 -44.89
N TYR A 436 45.41 7.69 -43.72
CA TYR A 436 46.02 8.88 -43.15
C TYR A 436 47.52 8.70 -42.91
N ASP A 437 47.94 7.56 -42.34
CA ASP A 437 49.36 7.28 -42.11
C ASP A 437 50.17 7.09 -43.40
N GLN A 438 49.51 6.82 -44.54
CA GLN A 438 50.10 6.78 -45.87
C GLN A 438 50.05 8.14 -46.62
N GLY A 439 49.53 9.21 -45.99
CA GLY A 439 49.34 10.51 -46.62
C GLY A 439 48.23 10.53 -47.69
N ARG A 440 47.33 9.54 -47.67
CA ARG A 440 46.22 9.36 -48.64
C ARG A 440 44.86 9.79 -48.08
N SER A 441 44.84 10.43 -46.92
CA SER A 441 43.66 11.02 -46.30
C SER A 441 44.03 12.16 -45.34
N GLU A 442 43.03 12.96 -44.97
CA GLU A 442 43.13 14.06 -44.02
C GLU A 442 42.81 13.59 -42.59
N LEU A 443 43.39 14.27 -41.59
CA LEU A 443 43.16 13.97 -40.18
C LEU A 443 41.67 14.08 -39.80
N THR A 444 40.94 14.99 -40.45
CA THR A 444 39.50 15.20 -40.24
C THR A 444 38.71 13.91 -40.40
N PHE A 445 39.02 13.08 -41.40
CA PHE A 445 38.30 11.82 -41.63
C PHE A 445 38.59 10.77 -40.55
N VAL A 446 39.80 10.76 -39.99
CA VAL A 446 40.18 9.87 -38.87
C VAL A 446 39.46 10.29 -37.58
N ILE A 447 39.36 11.60 -37.32
CA ILE A 447 38.60 12.11 -36.18
C ILE A 447 37.12 11.72 -36.33
N GLN A 448 36.53 12.01 -37.49
CA GLN A 448 35.13 11.67 -37.79
C GLN A 448 34.85 10.16 -37.70
N SER A 449 35.76 9.30 -38.15
CA SER A 449 35.58 7.85 -38.06
C SER A 449 35.59 7.37 -36.61
N ARG A 450 36.51 7.90 -35.78
CA ARG A 450 36.56 7.59 -34.34
C ARG A 450 35.35 8.10 -33.59
N ASP A 451 34.85 9.29 -33.93
CA ASP A 451 33.62 9.83 -33.34
C ASP A 451 32.40 8.99 -33.74
N SER A 452 32.39 8.46 -34.97
CA SER A 452 31.34 7.52 -35.42
C SER A 452 31.40 6.18 -34.68
N GLU A 453 32.59 5.68 -34.38
CA GLU A 453 32.81 4.46 -33.58
C GLU A 453 32.35 4.65 -32.13
N GLU A 454 32.73 5.76 -31.49
CA GLU A 454 32.26 6.13 -30.16
C GLU A 454 30.73 6.25 -30.12
N ALA A 455 30.14 6.97 -31.08
CA ALA A 455 28.70 7.12 -31.17
C ALA A 455 27.98 5.77 -31.32
N ALA A 456 28.54 4.83 -32.10
CA ALA A 456 27.98 3.49 -32.22
C ALA A 456 28.02 2.71 -30.88
N ARG A 457 29.11 2.82 -30.12
CA ARG A 457 29.22 2.19 -28.79
C ARG A 457 28.26 2.83 -27.77
N LEU A 458 28.11 4.15 -27.79
CA LEU A 458 27.18 4.87 -26.90
C LEU A 458 25.72 4.50 -27.19
N VAL A 459 25.34 4.35 -28.46
CA VAL A 459 24.00 3.85 -28.85
C VAL A 459 23.80 2.44 -28.31
N HIS A 460 24.75 1.54 -28.53
CA HIS A 460 24.65 0.17 -28.05
C HIS A 460 24.48 0.08 -26.52
N ALA A 461 25.28 0.84 -25.76
CA ALA A 461 25.18 0.88 -24.30
C ALA A 461 23.81 1.40 -23.85
N ARG A 462 23.25 2.41 -24.54
CA ARG A 462 21.92 2.96 -24.26
C ARG A 462 20.83 1.94 -24.53
N ASP A 463 20.88 1.25 -25.67
CA ASP A 463 19.89 0.24 -26.04
C ASP A 463 19.94 -0.96 -25.08
N CYS A 464 21.14 -1.34 -24.60
CA CYS A 464 21.30 -2.34 -23.54
C CYS A 464 20.64 -1.89 -22.23
N ALA A 465 20.84 -0.64 -21.82
CA ALA A 465 20.20 -0.09 -20.63
C ALA A 465 18.67 -0.04 -20.78
N ASP A 466 18.16 0.37 -21.93
CA ASP A 466 16.72 0.38 -22.22
C ASP A 466 16.12 -1.04 -22.19
N TYR A 467 16.88 -2.05 -22.65
CA TYR A 467 16.49 -3.45 -22.56
C TYR A 467 16.33 -3.91 -21.12
N HIS A 468 17.29 -3.59 -20.25
CA HIS A 468 17.20 -3.93 -18.82
C HIS A 468 16.07 -3.18 -18.11
N ARG A 469 15.81 -1.91 -18.45
CA ARG A 469 14.63 -1.19 -17.93
C ARG A 469 13.33 -1.88 -18.32
N LEU A 470 13.19 -2.31 -19.58
CA LEU A 470 12.01 -3.05 -20.02
C LEU A 470 11.89 -4.42 -19.34
N ALA A 471 13.01 -5.09 -19.07
CA ALA A 471 13.02 -6.34 -18.31
C ALA A 471 12.53 -6.13 -16.87
N LEU A 472 12.89 -5.02 -16.22
CA LEU A 472 12.34 -4.66 -14.90
C LEU A 472 10.83 -4.39 -14.96
N VAL A 473 10.36 -3.66 -15.97
CA VAL A 473 8.92 -3.42 -16.19
C VAL A 473 8.17 -4.74 -16.40
N TYR A 474 8.73 -5.65 -17.19
CA TYR A 474 8.17 -7.00 -17.38
C TYR A 474 8.08 -7.74 -16.03
N ARG A 475 9.15 -7.72 -15.23
CA ARG A 475 9.16 -8.39 -13.92
C ARG A 475 8.11 -7.82 -12.96
N ALA A 476 7.88 -6.51 -12.98
CA ALA A 476 6.84 -5.86 -12.20
C ALA A 476 5.43 -6.26 -12.69
N LEU A 477 5.19 -6.29 -14.01
CA LEU A 477 3.91 -6.77 -14.55
C LEU A 477 3.61 -8.24 -14.19
N MET A 478 4.65 -9.03 -13.90
CA MET A 478 4.54 -10.44 -13.51
C MET A 478 4.57 -10.66 -11.99
N ASP A 479 4.57 -9.60 -11.17
CA ASP A 479 4.65 -9.65 -9.71
C ASP A 479 5.88 -10.41 -9.19
N THR A 480 7.04 -10.23 -9.83
CA THR A 480 8.28 -10.97 -9.52
C THR A 480 9.40 -10.13 -8.94
N LEU A 481 9.28 -8.80 -8.94
CA LEU A 481 10.33 -7.92 -8.44
C LEU A 481 10.34 -7.90 -6.90
N LEU A 482 9.15 -7.98 -6.30
CA LEU A 482 8.94 -8.23 -4.88
C LEU A 482 8.22 -9.59 -4.73
N PRO A 483 8.94 -10.69 -4.46
CA PRO A 483 8.29 -11.98 -4.22
C PRO A 483 7.41 -11.84 -2.97
N SER A 484 6.09 -12.04 -3.14
CA SER A 484 5.17 -12.09 -2.00
C SER A 484 5.61 -13.24 -1.08
N PRO A 485 5.66 -13.04 0.25
CA PRO A 485 5.82 -14.17 1.15
C PRO A 485 4.72 -15.17 0.80
N ALA A 486 5.09 -16.43 0.54
CA ALA A 486 4.13 -17.48 0.28
C ALA A 486 3.02 -17.35 1.33
N VAL A 487 1.78 -17.16 0.86
CA VAL A 487 0.60 -17.20 1.73
C VAL A 487 0.63 -18.61 2.31
N GLU A 488 1.20 -18.77 3.51
CA GLU A 488 0.88 -19.91 4.34
C GLU A 488 -0.63 -19.84 4.51
N ASP A 489 -1.33 -20.81 3.93
CA ASP A 489 -2.72 -21.06 4.21
C ASP A 489 -2.87 -21.09 5.73
N ALA A 490 -3.40 -20.00 6.30
CA ALA A 490 -3.77 -19.99 7.70
C ALA A 490 -4.90 -21.04 7.86
N PRO A 491 -4.84 -21.87 8.91
CA PRO A 491 -5.65 -23.08 9.05
C PRO A 491 -7.16 -22.86 9.07
#